data_AF-A0AAP5YDP0-F1
#
_entry.id   AF-A0AAP5YDP0-F1
#
_cell.length_a   1.000
_cell.length_b   1.000
_cell.length_c   1.000
_cell.angle_alpha   90.00
_cell.angle_beta   90.00
_cell.angle_gamma   90.00
#
_symmetry.space_group_name_H-M   'P 1'
#
loop_
_entity.id
_entity.type
_entity.pdbx_description
1 polymer ?
#
loop_
_entity_poly.entity_id
_entity_poly.type
_entity_poly.pdbx_seq_one_letter_code
_entity_poly.pdbx_strand_id
1 'polypeptide(L)'
;GKGRKVISVIGDGAITAGMAFEAMNHAGDVHPDMLVILNDNEMSISENVGALNNHLAKVLSGSLYTSIREGGKKVLSGVPPIKELVRRTEEHLKGMVVPGTLFEEFGFNYIGPIDGHDVNELVKTLKNMRELKGPQFLHIMTKKGKGYEPAEKDPIGYHGVPKFDPSHNCLPKSSGGKPTFSKIFGDFLCDMAAQDPKLMAITPAMREGSGMVRFSKEYPDQYFDVAIAEQHAVTLATGMAIAGDHPIVAIYSTFLQRGYDQLIHDIAI
;
A
#
# COMPACT_ATOMS: atom_id res chain seq x y z
N GLY A 1 -12.36 -12.24 24.75
CA GLY A 1 -12.25 -12.85 26.09
C GLY A 1 -10.95 -12.44 26.78
N LYS A 2 -10.96 -12.23 28.11
CA LYS A 2 -9.90 -11.62 28.97
C LYS A 2 -9.81 -10.08 29.01
N GLY A 3 -10.72 -9.35 28.38
CA GLY A 3 -10.74 -7.87 28.43
C GLY A 3 -9.49 -7.17 27.86
N ARG A 4 -8.69 -7.89 27.08
CA ARG A 4 -7.46 -7.37 26.47
C ARG A 4 -7.82 -6.53 25.25
N LYS A 5 -7.06 -5.46 25.02
CA LYS A 5 -7.10 -4.70 23.78
C LYS A 5 -6.23 -5.39 22.74
N VAL A 6 -6.79 -5.61 21.55
CA VAL A 6 -6.08 -6.18 20.41
C VAL A 6 -5.83 -5.07 19.41
N ILE A 7 -4.56 -4.91 19.02
CA ILE A 7 -4.13 -3.91 18.05
C ILE A 7 -3.38 -4.63 16.94
N SER A 8 -3.80 -4.42 15.69
CA SER A 8 -3.08 -4.84 14.49
C SER A 8 -2.45 -3.61 13.85
N VAL A 9 -1.16 -3.65 13.55
CA VAL A 9 -0.50 -2.60 12.76
C VAL A 9 -0.16 -3.20 11.41
N ILE A 10 -0.71 -2.62 10.34
CA ILE A 10 -0.58 -3.12 8.98
C ILE A 10 -0.08 -1.99 8.07
N GLY A 11 0.82 -2.32 7.14
CA GLY A 11 1.25 -1.36 6.11
C GLY A 11 0.22 -1.26 4.98
N ASP A 12 0.21 -0.12 4.32
CA ASP A 12 -0.44 0.16 3.03
C ASP A 12 -0.15 -0.88 1.93
N GLY A 13 1.08 -1.38 1.82
CA GLY A 13 1.38 -2.50 0.93
C GLY A 13 0.69 -3.80 1.34
N ALA A 14 0.71 -4.12 2.64
CA ALA A 14 0.21 -5.38 3.18
C ALA A 14 -1.33 -5.47 3.21
N ILE A 15 -2.03 -4.34 3.33
CA ILE A 15 -3.50 -4.31 3.32
C ILE A 15 -4.08 -4.63 1.93
N THR A 16 -3.26 -4.60 0.87
CA THR A 16 -3.66 -5.04 -0.48
C THR A 16 -3.85 -6.55 -0.60
N ALA A 17 -3.32 -7.34 0.34
CA ALA A 17 -3.42 -8.80 0.32
C ALA A 17 -4.86 -9.28 0.55
N GLY A 18 -5.30 -10.28 -0.20
CA GLY A 18 -6.66 -10.83 -0.09
C GLY A 18 -7.05 -11.25 1.34
N MET A 19 -6.12 -11.88 2.07
CA MET A 19 -6.35 -12.28 3.46
C MET A 19 -6.63 -11.10 4.40
N ALA A 20 -6.07 -9.91 4.13
CA ALA A 20 -6.37 -8.72 4.91
C ALA A 20 -7.83 -8.29 4.71
N PHE A 21 -8.33 -8.34 3.48
CA PHE A 21 -9.72 -8.05 3.15
C PHE A 21 -10.69 -9.07 3.76
N GLU A 22 -10.39 -10.36 3.65
CA GLU A 22 -11.18 -11.43 4.27
C GLU A 22 -11.27 -11.25 5.78
N ALA A 23 -10.15 -10.93 6.43
CA ALA A 23 -10.09 -10.67 7.87
C ALA A 23 -10.87 -9.42 8.26
N MET A 24 -10.79 -8.33 7.50
CA MET A 24 -11.56 -7.11 7.74
C MET A 24 -13.06 -7.35 7.55
N ASN A 25 -13.46 -8.06 6.50
CA ASN A 25 -14.85 -8.44 6.27
C ASN A 25 -15.40 -9.27 7.44
N HIS A 26 -14.64 -10.26 7.92
CA HIS A 26 -15.03 -11.06 9.08
C HIS A 26 -15.08 -10.22 10.37
N ALA A 27 -14.13 -9.31 10.58
CA ALA A 27 -14.14 -8.39 11.72
C ALA A 27 -15.34 -7.44 11.69
N GLY A 28 -15.78 -7.01 10.50
CA GLY A 28 -17.01 -6.26 10.30
C GLY A 28 -18.23 -7.04 10.80
N ASP A 29 -18.36 -8.31 10.41
CA ASP A 29 -19.49 -9.16 10.78
C ASP A 29 -19.55 -9.47 12.29
N VAL A 30 -18.42 -9.90 12.89
CA VAL A 30 -18.40 -10.31 14.31
C VAL A 30 -18.25 -9.14 15.28
N HIS A 31 -18.03 -7.92 14.77
CA HIS A 31 -17.86 -6.67 15.50
C HIS A 31 -17.01 -6.77 16.79
N PRO A 32 -15.75 -7.23 16.71
CA PRO A 32 -14.91 -7.40 17.89
C PRO A 32 -14.39 -6.04 18.40
N ASP A 33 -14.12 -5.95 19.71
CA ASP A 33 -13.35 -4.84 20.28
C ASP A 33 -11.87 -4.93 19.82
N MET A 34 -11.53 -4.27 18.71
CA MET A 34 -10.18 -4.24 18.15
C MET A 34 -9.82 -2.90 17.51
N LEU A 35 -8.52 -2.66 17.34
CA LEU A 35 -7.98 -1.53 16.60
C LEU A 35 -7.07 -2.02 15.47
N VAL A 36 -7.34 -1.60 14.25
CA VAL A 36 -6.40 -1.70 13.12
C VAL A 36 -5.74 -0.34 12.94
N ILE A 37 -4.42 -0.31 12.89
CA ILE A 37 -3.64 0.88 12.56
C ILE A 37 -3.04 0.66 11.18
N LEU A 38 -3.49 1.42 10.20
CA LEU A 38 -2.88 1.48 8.88
C LEU A 38 -1.71 2.46 8.92
N ASN A 39 -0.50 1.93 8.76
CA ASN A 39 0.71 2.71 8.55
C ASN A 39 0.92 2.94 7.05
N ASP A 40 0.38 4.05 6.55
CA ASP A 40 0.51 4.44 5.15
C ASP A 40 1.76 5.30 4.97
N ASN A 41 2.63 4.86 4.07
CA ASN A 41 3.86 5.56 3.70
C ASN A 41 4.00 5.66 2.18
N GLU A 42 2.91 5.42 1.45
CA GLU A 42 2.78 5.37 -0.01
C GLU A 42 3.67 4.32 -0.71
N MET A 43 4.28 3.39 0.03
CA MET A 43 5.30 2.47 -0.48
C MET A 43 5.12 1.02 0.00
N SER A 44 5.33 0.06 -0.92
CA SER A 44 5.66 -1.34 -0.62
C SER A 44 7.19 -1.49 -0.59
N ILE A 45 7.76 -2.48 -1.28
CA ILE A 45 9.19 -2.48 -1.61
C ILE A 45 9.44 -1.44 -2.70
N SER A 46 8.74 -1.60 -3.82
CA SER A 46 8.50 -0.61 -4.87
C SER A 46 7.34 0.33 -4.50
N GLU A 47 7.04 1.30 -5.37
CA GLU A 47 5.83 2.12 -5.25
C GLU A 47 4.58 1.23 -5.16
N ASN A 48 3.63 1.62 -4.32
CA ASN A 48 2.39 0.89 -4.14
C ASN A 48 1.54 0.89 -5.42
N VAL A 49 1.04 -0.28 -5.82
CA VAL A 49 0.15 -0.45 -6.99
C VAL A 49 -1.26 -0.89 -6.57
N GLY A 50 -2.26 -0.64 -7.42
CA GLY A 50 -3.64 -1.07 -7.20
C GLY A 50 -4.62 0.04 -6.81
N ALA A 51 -5.91 -0.22 -7.01
CA ALA A 51 -6.98 0.76 -6.85
C ALA A 51 -7.17 1.24 -5.40
N LEU A 52 -6.86 0.39 -4.41
CA LEU A 52 -6.92 0.75 -2.99
C LEU A 52 -5.94 1.89 -2.68
N ASN A 53 -4.72 1.83 -3.20
CA ASN A 53 -3.70 2.85 -2.99
C ASN A 53 -4.11 4.18 -3.64
N ASN A 54 -4.72 4.13 -4.83
CA ASN A 54 -5.33 5.32 -5.45
C ASN A 54 -6.46 5.92 -4.59
N HIS A 55 -7.25 5.07 -3.91
CA HIS A 55 -8.30 5.54 -3.00
C HIS A 55 -7.71 6.18 -1.73
N LEU A 56 -6.68 5.57 -1.13
CA LEU A 56 -5.94 6.15 0.00
C LEU A 56 -5.32 7.50 -0.39
N ALA A 57 -4.65 7.59 -1.55
CA ALA A 57 -4.14 8.84 -2.10
C ALA A 57 -5.22 9.92 -2.31
N LYS A 58 -6.44 9.53 -2.72
CA LYS A 58 -7.57 10.47 -2.83
C LYS A 58 -8.02 10.97 -1.47
N VAL A 59 -8.15 10.10 -0.47
CA VAL A 59 -8.47 10.48 0.92
C VAL A 59 -7.44 11.49 1.44
N LEU A 60 -6.17 11.27 1.13
CA LEU A 60 -5.07 12.20 1.47
C LEU A 60 -5.21 13.55 0.78
N SER A 61 -5.48 13.56 -0.53
CA SER A 61 -5.66 14.82 -1.27
C SER A 61 -6.85 15.64 -0.76
N GLY A 62 -7.93 14.97 -0.33
CA GLY A 62 -9.12 15.60 0.24
C GLY A 62 -8.88 16.21 1.62
N SER A 63 -8.12 15.52 2.50
CA SER A 63 -7.76 16.05 3.81
C SER A 63 -6.83 17.26 3.68
N LEU A 64 -5.83 17.18 2.79
CA LEU A 64 -4.89 18.28 2.51
C LEU A 64 -5.61 19.52 1.95
N TYR A 65 -6.57 19.33 1.03
CA TYR A 65 -7.39 20.42 0.49
C TYR A 65 -8.23 21.10 1.59
N THR A 66 -8.74 20.32 2.54
CA THR A 66 -9.50 20.84 3.69
C THR A 66 -8.59 21.63 4.64
N SER A 67 -7.40 21.13 4.95
CA SER A 67 -6.41 21.83 5.80
C SER A 67 -5.92 23.15 5.17
N ILE A 68 -5.70 23.19 3.85
CA ILE A 68 -5.34 24.42 3.12
C ILE A 68 -6.49 25.44 3.17
N ARG A 69 -7.74 24.97 2.99
CA ARG A 69 -8.93 25.82 3.07
C ARG A 69 -9.13 26.41 4.48
N GLU A 70 -8.85 25.64 5.54
CA GLU A 70 -8.90 26.16 6.91
C GLU A 70 -7.73 27.10 7.23
N GLY A 71 -6.54 26.85 6.69
CA GLY A 71 -5.40 27.77 6.75
C GLY A 71 -5.72 29.12 6.09
N GLY A 72 -6.41 29.11 4.95
CA GLY A 72 -6.89 30.33 4.26
C GLY A 72 -7.93 31.14 5.04
N LYS A 73 -8.76 30.50 5.88
CA LYS A 73 -9.71 31.20 6.76
C LYS A 73 -9.02 32.05 7.82
N LYS A 74 -7.81 31.68 8.28
CA LYS A 74 -7.01 32.50 9.21
C LYS A 74 -6.44 33.76 8.55
N VAL A 75 -6.25 33.76 7.23
CA VAL A 75 -5.74 34.91 6.45
C VAL A 75 -6.84 35.92 6.10
N LEU A 76 -8.12 35.51 6.18
CA LEU A 76 -9.28 36.37 5.86
C LEU A 76 -9.85 37.13 7.07
N SER A 77 -9.13 37.23 8.19
CA SER A 77 -9.57 37.92 9.40
C SER A 77 -9.82 39.44 9.25
N GLY A 78 -9.57 40.00 8.05
CA GLY A 78 -9.78 41.42 7.72
C GLY A 78 -10.97 41.75 6.79
N VAL A 79 -11.80 40.79 6.38
CA VAL A 79 -12.94 41.05 5.45
C VAL A 79 -14.28 40.77 6.15
N PRO A 80 -15.30 41.65 6.04
CA PRO A 80 -16.57 41.50 6.75
C PRO A 80 -17.28 40.18 6.42
N PRO A 81 -18.00 39.58 7.38
CA PRO A 81 -18.35 38.18 7.32
C PRO A 81 -19.55 37.91 6.39
N ILE A 82 -19.32 37.15 5.33
CA ILE A 82 -20.39 36.60 4.47
C ILE A 82 -21.05 35.40 5.19
N LYS A 83 -21.74 35.69 6.30
CA LYS A 83 -22.37 34.66 7.17
C LYS A 83 -23.45 33.84 6.44
N GLU A 84 -24.20 34.44 5.51
CA GLU A 84 -25.30 33.74 4.83
C GLU A 84 -24.84 32.74 3.77
N LEU A 85 -23.74 33.02 3.07
CA LEU A 85 -23.22 32.13 2.03
C LEU A 85 -22.55 30.89 2.65
N VAL A 86 -21.90 31.06 3.81
CA VAL A 86 -21.31 29.96 4.60
C VAL A 86 -22.41 29.06 5.17
N ARG A 87 -23.48 29.63 5.74
CA ARG A 87 -24.60 28.86 6.33
C ARG A 87 -25.37 28.04 5.29
N ARG A 88 -25.62 28.61 4.10
CA ARG A 88 -26.28 27.88 3.00
C ARG A 88 -25.42 26.74 2.44
N THR A 89 -24.09 26.86 2.50
CA THR A 89 -23.17 25.80 2.08
C THR A 89 -23.11 24.67 3.12
N GLU A 90 -23.13 25.01 4.42
CA GLU A 90 -23.23 24.02 5.51
C GLU A 90 -24.53 23.22 5.47
N GLU A 91 -25.66 23.86 5.15
CA GLU A 91 -26.96 23.18 5.05
C GLU A 91 -27.03 22.24 3.84
N HIS A 92 -26.35 22.53 2.73
CA HIS A 92 -26.23 21.60 1.59
C HIS A 92 -25.29 20.41 1.85
N LEU A 93 -24.33 20.56 2.78
CA LEU A 93 -23.43 19.46 3.17
C LEU A 93 -24.09 18.47 4.14
N LYS A 94 -25.06 18.92 4.95
CA LYS A 94 -25.79 18.06 5.90
C LYS A 94 -26.71 17.02 5.25
N GLY A 95 -27.02 17.16 3.96
CA GLY A 95 -27.88 16.25 3.20
C GLY A 95 -27.16 15.26 2.29
N MET A 96 -25.83 15.33 2.19
CA MET A 96 -25.04 14.33 1.49
C MET A 96 -24.76 13.20 2.47
N VAL A 97 -25.29 12.00 2.21
CA VAL A 97 -24.70 10.77 2.73
C VAL A 97 -23.24 10.81 2.27
N VAL A 98 -22.33 11.15 3.18
CA VAL A 98 -20.90 11.08 2.88
C VAL A 98 -20.63 9.62 2.56
N PRO A 99 -20.17 9.27 1.34
CA PRO A 99 -19.78 7.90 1.07
C PRO A 99 -18.78 7.50 2.14
N GLY A 100 -19.08 6.44 2.88
CA GLY A 100 -18.13 5.90 3.84
C GLY A 100 -16.82 5.59 3.12
N THR A 101 -15.71 5.75 3.82
CA THR A 101 -14.46 5.13 3.40
C THR A 101 -14.70 3.62 3.21
N LEU A 102 -13.90 2.97 2.36
CA LEU A 102 -13.96 1.52 2.17
C LEU A 102 -14.00 0.73 3.50
N PHE A 103 -13.28 1.22 4.51
CA PHE A 103 -13.20 0.57 5.82
C PHE A 103 -14.50 0.73 6.63
N GLU A 104 -15.21 1.85 6.47
CA GLU A 104 -16.54 2.03 7.08
C GLU A 104 -17.57 1.09 6.46
N GLU A 105 -17.46 0.79 5.17
CA GLU A 105 -18.28 -0.24 4.51
C GLU A 105 -17.97 -1.66 5.03
N PHE A 106 -16.73 -1.90 5.48
CA PHE A 106 -16.38 -3.11 6.24
C PHE A 106 -16.81 -3.06 7.72
N GLY A 107 -17.57 -2.05 8.14
CA GLY A 107 -18.11 -1.94 9.50
C GLY A 107 -17.12 -1.37 10.53
N PHE A 108 -15.98 -0.81 10.10
CA PHE A 108 -15.04 -0.16 11.01
C PHE A 108 -15.41 1.30 11.27
N ASN A 109 -15.17 1.78 12.49
CA ASN A 109 -15.11 3.21 12.75
C ASN A 109 -13.75 3.76 12.32
N TYR A 110 -13.74 4.58 11.26
CA TYR A 110 -12.52 5.10 10.66
C TYR A 110 -12.10 6.46 11.26
N ILE A 111 -10.83 6.60 11.62
CA ILE A 111 -10.21 7.83 12.14
C ILE A 111 -8.91 8.09 11.37
N GLY A 112 -8.74 9.32 10.86
CA GLY A 112 -7.54 9.77 10.15
C GLY A 112 -7.84 10.25 8.73
N PRO A 113 -6.81 10.42 7.88
CA PRO A 113 -5.38 10.22 8.18
C PRO A 113 -4.85 11.28 9.18
N ILE A 114 -3.93 10.89 10.07
CA ILE A 114 -3.18 11.81 10.96
C ILE A 114 -1.66 11.65 10.78
N ASP A 115 -0.87 12.62 11.25
CA ASP A 115 0.59 12.54 11.18
C ASP A 115 1.13 11.42 12.10
N GLY A 116 1.70 10.39 11.51
CA GLY A 116 2.33 9.27 12.20
C GLY A 116 3.68 9.61 12.85
N HIS A 117 4.23 10.81 12.61
CA HIS A 117 5.45 11.30 13.25
C HIS A 117 5.19 12.24 14.43
N ASP A 118 3.95 12.71 14.64
CA ASP A 118 3.58 13.41 15.86
C ASP A 118 3.19 12.41 16.95
N VAL A 119 4.18 11.99 17.73
CA VAL A 119 4.00 11.05 18.85
C VAL A 119 3.01 11.58 19.89
N ASN A 120 2.95 12.89 20.12
CA ASN A 120 2.04 13.46 21.13
C ASN A 120 0.59 13.39 20.66
N GLU A 121 0.34 13.70 19.38
CA GLU A 121 -0.96 13.52 18.75
C GLU A 121 -1.38 12.05 18.74
N LEU A 122 -0.48 11.13 18.33
CA LEU A 122 -0.75 9.69 18.35
C LEU A 122 -1.13 9.18 19.74
N VAL A 123 -0.37 9.56 20.78
CA VAL A 123 -0.68 9.16 22.17
C VAL A 123 -2.05 9.68 22.59
N LYS A 124 -2.40 10.91 22.24
CA LYS A 124 -3.72 11.49 22.56
C LYS A 124 -4.84 10.75 21.83
N THR A 125 -4.67 10.49 20.54
CA THR A 125 -5.65 9.77 19.71
C THR A 125 -5.85 8.34 20.22
N LEU A 126 -4.77 7.60 20.46
CA LEU A 126 -4.83 6.23 20.99
C LEU A 126 -5.47 6.16 22.38
N LYS A 127 -5.25 7.16 23.24
CA LYS A 127 -5.94 7.26 24.55
C LYS A 127 -7.44 7.41 24.39
N ASN A 128 -7.90 8.25 23.46
CA ASN A 128 -9.33 8.42 23.19
C ASN A 128 -9.94 7.15 22.60
N MET A 129 -9.25 6.52 21.64
CA MET A 129 -9.70 5.29 20.98
C MET A 129 -9.79 4.09 21.91
N ARG A 130 -9.00 4.07 23.00
CA ARG A 130 -9.00 2.98 23.97
C ARG A 130 -10.38 2.74 24.61
N GLU A 131 -11.19 3.79 24.77
CA GLU A 131 -12.52 3.71 25.38
C GLU A 131 -13.61 3.32 24.36
N LEU A 132 -13.29 3.33 23.06
CA LEU A 132 -14.23 2.96 22.00
C LEU A 132 -14.46 1.43 21.96
N LYS A 133 -15.63 1.07 21.44
CA LYS A 133 -16.15 -0.30 21.32
C LYS A 133 -16.33 -0.68 19.86
N GLY A 134 -16.25 -1.97 19.58
CA GLY A 134 -16.31 -2.50 18.22
C GLY A 134 -15.03 -2.23 17.42
N PRO A 135 -15.04 -2.58 16.12
CA PRO A 135 -13.87 -2.50 15.25
C PRO A 135 -13.51 -1.04 14.93
N GLN A 136 -12.28 -0.65 15.29
CA GLN A 136 -11.74 0.67 15.06
C GLN A 136 -10.64 0.62 14.00
N PHE A 137 -10.53 1.66 13.19
CA PHE A 137 -9.51 1.80 12.17
C PHE A 137 -8.84 3.17 12.28
N LEU A 138 -7.54 3.20 12.55
CA LEU A 138 -6.73 4.41 12.62
C LEU A 138 -5.79 4.45 11.42
N HIS A 139 -5.92 5.48 10.58
CA HIS A 139 -5.02 5.72 9.47
C HIS A 139 -3.95 6.75 9.88
N ILE A 140 -2.68 6.33 9.87
CA ILE A 140 -1.54 7.20 10.13
C ILE A 140 -0.66 7.33 8.89
N MET A 141 -0.14 8.53 8.67
CA MET A 141 0.79 8.84 7.58
C MET A 141 2.21 8.87 8.09
N THR A 142 3.09 8.08 7.51
CA THR A 142 4.51 8.09 7.82
C THR A 142 5.37 8.32 6.58
N LYS A 143 6.68 8.32 6.79
CA LYS A 143 7.68 8.47 5.74
C LYS A 143 8.67 7.34 5.91
N LYS A 144 8.79 6.48 4.90
CA LYS A 144 9.74 5.36 4.93
C LYS A 144 11.16 5.91 5.08
N GLY A 145 11.93 5.34 6.01
CA GLY A 145 13.28 5.81 6.32
C GLY A 145 13.37 7.09 7.17
N LYS A 146 12.24 7.59 7.73
CA LYS A 146 12.22 8.83 8.53
C LYS A 146 13.36 8.88 9.55
N GLY A 147 14.06 10.01 9.59
CA GLY A 147 15.16 10.28 10.51
C GLY A 147 16.54 9.89 9.95
N TYR A 148 16.58 9.29 8.77
CA TYR A 148 17.82 9.02 8.04
C TYR A 148 17.70 9.47 6.58
N GLU A 149 18.23 10.66 6.30
CA GLU A 149 18.07 11.35 5.02
C GLU A 149 18.39 10.50 3.76
N PRO A 150 19.43 9.65 3.75
CA PRO A 150 19.67 8.77 2.60
C PRO A 150 18.54 7.78 2.33
N ALA A 151 17.96 7.18 3.38
CA ALA A 151 16.82 6.25 3.24
C ALA A 151 15.51 6.98 2.92
N GLU A 152 15.35 8.23 3.36
CA GLU A 152 14.20 9.06 2.96
C GLU A 152 14.24 9.44 1.48
N LYS A 153 15.45 9.59 0.89
CA LYS A 153 15.64 9.92 -0.53
C LYS A 153 15.58 8.70 -1.45
N ASP A 154 16.04 7.55 -0.98
CA ASP A 154 16.02 6.29 -1.73
C ASP A 154 15.41 5.15 -0.88
N PRO A 155 14.09 5.18 -0.65
CA PRO A 155 13.42 4.19 0.20
C PRO A 155 13.42 2.77 -0.41
N ILE A 156 13.61 2.66 -1.73
CA ILE A 156 13.70 1.38 -2.44
C ILE A 156 15.09 0.77 -2.22
N GLY A 157 16.16 1.53 -2.51
CA GLY A 157 17.54 1.07 -2.32
C GLY A 157 17.87 0.79 -0.85
N TYR A 158 17.27 1.55 0.08
CA TYR A 158 17.45 1.36 1.51
C TYR A 158 16.53 0.31 2.16
N HIS A 159 15.60 -0.31 1.41
CA HIS A 159 14.73 -1.36 1.94
C HIS A 159 15.51 -2.62 2.35
N GLY A 160 16.58 -2.93 1.61
CA GLY A 160 17.44 -4.08 1.87
C GLY A 160 18.90 -3.76 1.56
N VAL A 161 19.63 -3.35 2.59
CA VAL A 161 21.02 -2.87 2.45
C VAL A 161 22.01 -3.87 3.03
N PRO A 162 23.20 -4.01 2.43
CA PRO A 162 24.30 -4.75 3.07
C PRO A 162 24.71 -4.02 4.35
N LYS A 163 25.50 -4.70 5.19
CA LYS A 163 26.13 -4.04 6.35
C LYS A 163 26.83 -2.76 5.88
N PHE A 164 26.40 -1.62 6.41
CA PHE A 164 26.93 -0.30 6.09
C PHE A 164 27.13 0.51 7.37
N ASP A 165 27.88 1.59 7.29
CA ASP A 165 28.06 2.54 8.38
C ASP A 165 27.02 3.67 8.24
N PRO A 166 26.05 3.81 9.17
CA PRO A 166 25.02 4.85 9.10
C PRO A 166 25.56 6.28 9.18
N SER A 167 26.80 6.49 9.63
CA SER A 167 27.45 7.80 9.62
C SER A 167 27.84 8.27 8.21
N HIS A 168 27.86 7.35 7.23
CA HIS A 168 28.11 7.65 5.84
C HIS A 168 26.78 7.78 5.08
N ASN A 169 26.73 8.68 4.10
CA ASN A 169 25.54 8.93 3.28
C ASN A 169 25.46 8.04 2.03
N CYS A 170 26.26 6.98 1.96
CA CYS A 170 26.29 6.08 0.80
C CYS A 170 26.43 4.62 1.22
N LEU A 171 25.80 3.75 0.45
CA LEU A 171 25.95 2.31 0.60
C LEU A 171 27.31 1.86 0.05
N PRO A 172 27.95 0.83 0.66
CA PRO A 172 29.18 0.28 0.14
C PRO A 172 28.97 -0.24 -1.29
N LYS A 173 29.89 0.10 -2.18
CA LYS A 173 29.86 -0.40 -3.56
C LYS A 173 29.99 -1.92 -3.57
N SER A 174 29.16 -2.58 -4.36
CA SER A 174 29.29 -4.02 -4.63
C SER A 174 30.71 -4.33 -5.16
N SER A 175 31.38 -5.31 -4.57
CA SER A 175 32.80 -5.62 -4.84
C SER A 175 33.05 -6.37 -6.15
N GLY A 176 32.22 -6.18 -7.18
CA GLY A 176 32.43 -6.81 -8.50
C GLY A 176 32.27 -8.33 -8.51
N GLY A 177 31.16 -8.84 -7.97
CA GLY A 177 30.83 -10.27 -7.97
C GLY A 177 30.20 -10.78 -9.27
N LYS A 178 30.03 -12.11 -9.37
CA LYS A 178 29.22 -12.74 -10.41
C LYS A 178 27.78 -12.19 -10.39
N PRO A 179 27.08 -12.13 -11.54
CA PRO A 179 25.70 -11.69 -11.58
C PRO A 179 24.82 -12.58 -10.68
N THR A 180 23.82 -11.97 -10.05
CA THR A 180 22.82 -12.71 -9.26
C THR A 180 21.88 -13.49 -10.19
N PHE A 181 21.24 -14.54 -9.68
CA PHE A 181 20.20 -15.26 -10.43
C PHE A 181 19.07 -14.32 -10.88
N SER A 182 18.64 -13.40 -10.01
CA SER A 182 17.64 -12.38 -10.37
C SER A 182 18.09 -11.51 -11.54
N LYS A 183 19.38 -11.10 -11.59
CA LYS A 183 19.90 -10.33 -12.73
C LYS A 183 19.84 -11.15 -14.02
N ILE A 184 20.32 -12.40 -13.98
CA ILE A 184 20.33 -13.28 -15.15
C ILE A 184 18.89 -13.51 -15.66
N PHE A 185 17.95 -13.76 -14.75
CA PHE A 185 16.54 -13.92 -15.08
C PHE A 185 15.92 -12.65 -15.69
N GLY A 186 16.22 -11.48 -15.13
CA GLY A 186 15.75 -10.20 -15.66
C GLY A 186 16.29 -9.89 -17.06
N ASP A 187 17.57 -10.20 -17.32
CA ASP A 187 18.17 -10.07 -18.65
C ASP A 187 17.46 -11.03 -19.64
N PHE A 188 17.26 -12.30 -19.25
CA PHE A 188 16.52 -13.28 -20.04
C PHE A 188 15.09 -12.82 -20.38
N LEU A 189 14.35 -12.26 -19.42
CA LEU A 189 13.01 -11.75 -19.66
C LEU A 189 13.00 -10.68 -20.76
N CYS A 190 13.96 -9.75 -20.73
CA CYS A 190 14.06 -8.69 -21.74
C CYS A 190 14.40 -9.24 -23.13
N ASP A 191 15.30 -10.23 -23.18
CA ASP A 191 15.70 -10.89 -24.43
C ASP A 191 14.55 -11.69 -25.05
N MET A 192 13.70 -12.31 -24.22
CA MET A 192 12.52 -13.04 -24.66
C MET A 192 11.40 -12.12 -25.12
N ALA A 193 11.10 -11.04 -24.38
CA ALA A 193 10.07 -10.08 -24.79
C ALA A 193 10.39 -9.39 -26.13
N ALA A 194 11.67 -9.17 -26.45
CA ALA A 194 12.10 -8.65 -27.75
C ALA A 194 11.65 -9.53 -28.93
N GLN A 195 11.44 -10.83 -28.69
CA GLN A 195 11.12 -11.84 -29.70
C GLN A 195 9.68 -12.33 -29.61
N ASP A 196 9.03 -12.15 -28.45
CA ASP A 196 7.71 -12.68 -28.15
C ASP A 196 6.77 -11.58 -27.63
N PRO A 197 5.94 -10.99 -28.51
CA PRO A 197 4.98 -9.97 -28.10
C PRO A 197 3.85 -10.51 -27.23
N LYS A 198 3.72 -11.84 -27.07
CA LYS A 198 2.74 -12.48 -26.21
C LYS A 198 3.26 -12.81 -24.81
N LEU A 199 4.55 -12.58 -24.56
CA LEU A 199 5.11 -12.77 -23.22
C LEU A 199 4.47 -11.75 -22.25
N MET A 200 4.00 -12.25 -21.11
CA MET A 200 3.45 -11.41 -20.03
C MET A 200 4.18 -11.73 -18.72
N ALA A 201 4.94 -10.81 -18.17
CA ALA A 201 5.69 -11.04 -16.93
C ALA A 201 4.95 -10.46 -15.72
N ILE A 202 4.70 -11.31 -14.72
CA ILE A 202 3.88 -10.98 -13.55
C ILE A 202 4.72 -11.12 -12.29
N THR A 203 4.62 -10.16 -11.36
CA THR A 203 5.26 -10.25 -10.04
C THR A 203 4.34 -9.74 -8.93
N PRO A 204 4.30 -10.40 -7.75
CA PRO A 204 3.55 -9.89 -6.59
C PRO A 204 4.44 -8.96 -5.75
N ALA A 205 4.53 -7.67 -6.12
CA ALA A 205 5.30 -6.63 -5.42
C ALA A 205 6.82 -6.90 -5.25
N MET A 206 7.41 -7.75 -6.09
CA MET A 206 8.81 -8.16 -5.99
C MET A 206 9.65 -7.73 -7.21
N ARG A 207 9.36 -6.56 -7.80
CA ARG A 207 10.03 -6.02 -9.00
C ARG A 207 11.55 -6.02 -8.88
N GLU A 208 12.09 -5.43 -7.81
CA GLU A 208 13.53 -5.30 -7.57
C GLU A 208 14.16 -6.66 -7.24
N GLY A 209 13.54 -7.40 -6.33
CA GLY A 209 14.05 -8.69 -5.86
C GLY A 209 14.10 -9.76 -6.96
N SER A 210 13.13 -9.73 -7.88
CA SER A 210 13.06 -10.62 -9.03
C SER A 210 13.86 -10.11 -10.24
N GLY A 211 14.56 -8.97 -10.13
CA GLY A 211 15.40 -8.45 -11.21
C GLY A 211 14.63 -7.86 -12.40
N MET A 212 13.36 -7.48 -12.21
CA MET A 212 12.46 -7.07 -13.29
C MET A 212 12.47 -5.55 -13.57
N VAL A 213 13.33 -4.78 -12.91
CA VAL A 213 13.37 -3.30 -13.05
C VAL A 213 13.62 -2.84 -14.48
N ARG A 214 14.51 -3.53 -15.21
CA ARG A 214 14.78 -3.21 -16.63
C ARG A 214 13.57 -3.58 -17.50
N PHE A 215 13.05 -4.79 -17.31
CA PHE A 215 11.89 -5.31 -18.02
C PHE A 215 10.68 -4.38 -17.88
N SER A 216 10.35 -3.94 -16.66
CA SER A 216 9.20 -3.07 -16.42
C SER A 216 9.30 -1.69 -17.10
N LYS A 217 10.51 -1.26 -17.47
CA LYS A 217 10.76 0.02 -18.15
C LYS A 217 10.80 -0.13 -19.67
N GLU A 218 11.41 -1.21 -20.16
CA GLU A 218 11.54 -1.47 -21.60
C GLU A 218 10.26 -2.07 -22.20
N TYR A 219 9.52 -2.89 -21.43
CA TYR A 219 8.32 -3.59 -21.85
C TYR A 219 7.15 -3.35 -20.88
N PRO A 220 6.71 -2.09 -20.66
CA PRO A 220 5.69 -1.76 -19.66
C PRO A 220 4.34 -2.43 -19.95
N ASP A 221 3.98 -2.61 -21.23
CA ASP A 221 2.71 -3.24 -21.63
C ASP A 221 2.69 -4.77 -21.39
N GLN A 222 3.86 -5.37 -21.17
CA GLN A 222 4.03 -6.79 -20.88
C GLN A 222 4.33 -7.05 -19.40
N TYR A 223 4.34 -6.01 -18.56
CA TYR A 223 4.70 -6.09 -17.14
C TYR A 223 3.49 -5.87 -16.24
N PHE A 224 3.27 -6.80 -15.30
CA PHE A 224 2.16 -6.74 -14.36
C PHE A 224 2.68 -6.88 -12.92
N ASP A 225 2.47 -5.85 -12.11
CA ASP A 225 2.65 -5.91 -10.66
C ASP A 225 1.27 -6.03 -9.99
N VAL A 226 1.03 -7.14 -9.30
CA VAL A 226 -0.25 -7.42 -8.66
C VAL A 226 -0.28 -7.06 -7.17
N ALA A 227 0.65 -6.23 -6.70
CA ALA A 227 0.86 -5.94 -5.29
C ALA A 227 1.14 -7.22 -4.48
N ILE A 228 0.86 -7.22 -3.16
CA ILE A 228 1.09 -8.37 -2.28
C ILE A 228 -0.08 -9.36 -2.41
N ALA A 229 -0.26 -9.94 -3.60
CA ALA A 229 -1.36 -10.84 -3.93
C ALA A 229 -0.87 -12.06 -4.73
N GLU A 230 -0.15 -12.97 -4.07
CA GLU A 230 0.43 -14.14 -4.72
C GLU A 230 -0.62 -15.08 -5.33
N GLN A 231 -1.77 -15.29 -4.67
CA GLN A 231 -2.87 -16.06 -5.24
C GLN A 231 -3.33 -15.45 -6.56
N HIS A 232 -3.52 -14.12 -6.57
CA HIS A 232 -3.94 -13.40 -7.76
C HIS A 232 -2.90 -13.47 -8.88
N ALA A 233 -1.59 -13.38 -8.57
CA ALA A 233 -0.52 -13.51 -9.57
C ALA A 233 -0.63 -14.83 -10.36
N VAL A 234 -0.88 -15.93 -9.64
CA VAL A 234 -0.95 -17.28 -10.21
C VAL A 234 -2.23 -17.46 -11.05
N THR A 235 -3.39 -17.07 -10.53
CA THR A 235 -4.66 -17.18 -11.29
C THR A 235 -4.69 -16.21 -12.48
N LEU A 236 -4.12 -15.02 -12.37
CA LEU A 236 -4.01 -14.07 -13.48
C LEU A 236 -3.18 -14.67 -14.63
N ALA A 237 -2.03 -15.28 -14.31
CA ALA A 237 -1.23 -16.01 -15.29
C ALA A 237 -2.05 -17.11 -15.96
N THR A 238 -2.85 -17.85 -15.20
CA THR A 238 -3.72 -18.89 -15.76
C THR A 238 -4.66 -18.31 -16.82
N GLY A 239 -5.34 -17.21 -16.50
CA GLY A 239 -6.24 -16.54 -17.44
C GLY A 239 -5.54 -16.07 -18.72
N MET A 240 -4.34 -15.49 -18.59
CA MET A 240 -3.50 -15.08 -19.72
C MET A 240 -3.10 -16.29 -20.58
N ALA A 241 -2.68 -17.40 -19.97
CA ALA A 241 -2.33 -18.63 -20.68
C ALA A 241 -3.53 -19.20 -21.46
N ILE A 242 -4.72 -19.21 -20.87
CA ILE A 242 -5.97 -19.65 -21.54
C ILE A 242 -6.30 -18.74 -22.74
N ALA A 243 -6.05 -17.44 -22.62
CA ALA A 243 -6.23 -16.48 -23.73
C ALA A 243 -5.17 -16.62 -24.83
N GLY A 244 -4.16 -17.46 -24.64
CA GLY A 244 -3.10 -17.73 -25.61
C GLY A 244 -1.91 -16.76 -25.52
N ASP A 245 -1.73 -16.10 -24.39
CA ASP A 245 -0.49 -15.39 -24.02
C ASP A 245 0.52 -16.36 -23.38
N HIS A 246 1.76 -15.90 -23.18
CA HIS A 246 2.86 -16.68 -22.60
C HIS A 246 3.30 -16.09 -21.25
N PRO A 247 2.54 -16.32 -20.18
CA PRO A 247 2.79 -15.68 -18.90
C PRO A 247 3.97 -16.31 -18.14
N ILE A 248 4.77 -15.45 -17.49
CA ILE A 248 5.84 -15.85 -16.58
C ILE A 248 5.57 -15.19 -15.21
N VAL A 249 5.36 -16.00 -14.18
CA VAL A 249 5.20 -15.53 -12.80
C VAL A 249 6.56 -15.54 -12.10
N ALA A 250 7.13 -14.37 -11.85
CA ALA A 250 8.35 -14.18 -11.09
C ALA A 250 8.01 -14.04 -9.60
N ILE A 251 8.20 -15.13 -8.84
CA ILE A 251 7.79 -15.25 -7.45
C ILE A 251 8.82 -16.01 -6.62
N TYR A 252 9.04 -15.58 -5.38
CA TYR A 252 9.93 -16.28 -4.47
C TYR A 252 9.31 -17.60 -4.01
N SER A 253 10.14 -18.63 -3.86
CA SER A 253 9.71 -19.96 -3.41
C SER A 253 8.86 -19.93 -2.12
N THR A 254 9.24 -19.10 -1.15
CA THR A 254 8.48 -18.97 0.11
C THR A 254 7.11 -18.31 -0.08
N PHE A 255 6.99 -17.37 -1.04
CA PHE A 255 5.74 -16.65 -1.30
C PHE A 255 4.79 -17.46 -2.19
N LEU A 256 5.33 -18.30 -3.08
CA LEU A 256 4.52 -19.23 -3.87
C LEU A 256 3.65 -20.15 -3.01
N GLN A 257 4.06 -20.44 -1.78
CA GLN A 257 3.26 -21.22 -0.83
C GLN A 257 1.86 -20.62 -0.59
N ARG A 258 1.69 -19.29 -0.72
CA ARG A 258 0.38 -18.65 -0.61
C ARG A 258 -0.53 -18.92 -1.80
N GLY A 259 0.03 -19.11 -2.99
CA GLY A 259 -0.68 -19.44 -4.23
C GLY A 259 -0.72 -20.95 -4.52
N TYR A 260 -0.50 -21.80 -3.51
CA TYR A 260 -0.38 -23.24 -3.71
C TYR A 260 -1.64 -23.88 -4.30
N ASP A 261 -2.81 -23.47 -3.81
CA ASP A 261 -4.09 -23.94 -4.33
C ASP A 261 -4.28 -23.49 -5.79
N GLN A 262 -4.03 -22.23 -6.10
CA GLN A 262 -4.13 -21.68 -7.46
C GLN A 262 -3.16 -22.38 -8.43
N LEU A 263 -1.95 -22.73 -7.97
CA LEU A 263 -0.97 -23.45 -8.77
C LEU A 263 -1.46 -24.85 -9.15
N ILE A 264 -2.17 -25.53 -8.26
CA ILE A 264 -2.69 -26.88 -8.53
C ILE A 264 -4.01 -26.79 -9.30
N HIS A 265 -4.97 -26.08 -8.74
CA HIS A 265 -6.34 -26.05 -9.22
C HIS A 265 -6.49 -25.27 -10.52
N ASP A 266 -5.88 -24.08 -10.61
CA ASP A 266 -6.09 -23.20 -11.75
C ASP A 266 -5.09 -23.51 -12.89
N ILE A 267 -3.83 -23.84 -12.55
CA ILE A 267 -2.78 -24.08 -13.57
C ILE A 267 -2.65 -25.55 -13.97
N ALA A 268 -2.63 -26.49 -13.03
CA ALA A 268 -2.14 -27.85 -13.30
C ALA A 268 -3.22 -28.83 -13.79
N ILE A 269 -4.49 -28.56 -13.51
CA ILE A 269 -5.65 -29.39 -13.88
C ILE A 269 -6.21 -28.93 -15.22
#